data_AF-A0A429I1N8-F1
#
_entry.id   AF-A0A429I1N8-F1
#
_cell.length_a   1.000
_cell.length_b   1.000
_cell.length_c   1.000
_cell.angle_alpha   90.00
_cell.angle_beta   90.00
_cell.angle_gamma   90.00
#
_symmetry.space_group_name_H-M   'P 1'
#
loop_
_entity.id
_entity.type
_entity.pdbx_description
1 polymer ?
#
loop_
_entity_poly.entity_id
_entity_poly.type
_entity_poly.pdbx_seq_one_letter_code
_entity_poly.pdbx_strand_id
1 'polypeptide(L)'
;MNVLAPQDARPQPGQAHQALAHWLAYRVRTFDQRALGALNPRTSRGQIRKTQAYCEAVRHAETDADRPAFGLTASLFALYHAALPWRDGVRLYGSGDLGQALRRVGTGAFQGPKDPGCQRLFERLVAPGPLHRKEVLLQHAVTRLRTQDRFPPSWAQLAADLSGWAARGEPVQDAWAASFWTPAHRTPTRTNGDA
;
A
#
# COMPACT_ATOMS: atom_id res chain seq x y z
N MET A 1 -13.09 -22.58 28.85
CA MET A 1 -12.19 -21.48 28.42
C MET A 1 -12.28 -21.37 26.91
N ASN A 2 -13.06 -20.41 26.41
CA ASN A 2 -13.21 -20.17 24.98
C ASN A 2 -12.08 -19.23 24.55
N VAL A 3 -11.11 -19.75 23.79
CA VAL A 3 -10.08 -18.93 23.16
C VAL A 3 -10.77 -18.21 21.98
N LEU A 4 -11.15 -16.95 22.17
CA LEU A 4 -11.56 -16.10 21.06
C LEU A 4 -10.39 -16.06 20.07
N ALA A 5 -10.59 -16.61 18.87
CA ALA A 5 -9.68 -16.42 17.76
C ALA A 5 -9.43 -14.91 17.55
N PRO A 6 -8.23 -14.49 17.09
CA PRO A 6 -7.89 -13.10 16.87
C PRO A 6 -8.57 -12.57 15.60
N GLN A 7 -9.90 -12.57 15.56
CA GLN A 7 -10.69 -12.08 14.41
C GLN A 7 -10.59 -10.56 14.23
N ASP A 8 -10.05 -9.86 15.23
CA ASP A 8 -9.86 -8.40 15.24
C ASP A 8 -8.40 -7.99 14.98
N ALA A 9 -7.51 -8.93 14.64
CA ALA A 9 -6.11 -8.61 14.35
C ALA A 9 -5.92 -8.22 12.89
N ARG A 10 -5.14 -7.16 12.65
CA ARG A 10 -4.74 -6.75 11.30
C ARG A 10 -4.04 -7.91 10.56
N PRO A 11 -4.43 -8.19 9.30
CA PRO A 11 -3.78 -9.21 8.48
C PRO A 11 -2.27 -9.00 8.38
N GLN A 12 -1.52 -10.10 8.51
CA GLN A 12 -0.07 -10.11 8.26
C GLN A 12 0.21 -10.66 6.86
N PRO A 13 1.24 -10.16 6.16
CA PRO A 13 1.56 -10.58 4.80
C PRO A 13 2.12 -11.99 4.79
N GLY A 14 1.28 -12.95 4.39
CA GLY A 14 1.68 -14.33 4.05
C GLY A 14 2.51 -14.45 2.77
N GLN A 15 2.85 -15.70 2.41
CA GLN A 15 3.74 -16.01 1.27
C GLN A 15 3.21 -15.48 -0.06
N ALA A 16 1.90 -15.59 -0.33
CA ALA A 16 1.28 -15.08 -1.54
C ALA A 16 1.49 -13.57 -1.75
N HIS A 17 1.32 -12.78 -0.68
CA HIS A 17 1.53 -11.32 -0.71
C HIS A 17 2.99 -10.96 -0.99
N GLN A 18 3.93 -11.71 -0.39
CA GLN A 18 5.36 -11.54 -0.62
C GLN A 18 5.74 -11.92 -2.05
N ALA A 19 5.17 -13.01 -2.58
CA ALA A 19 5.37 -13.46 -3.95
C ALA A 19 4.92 -12.41 -4.97
N LEU A 20 3.76 -11.77 -4.74
CA LEU A 20 3.31 -10.64 -5.57
C LEU A 20 4.32 -9.49 -5.54
N ALA A 21 4.75 -9.06 -4.35
CA ALA A 21 5.69 -7.95 -4.21
C ALA A 21 7.04 -8.24 -4.89
N HIS A 22 7.55 -9.46 -4.75
CA HIS A 22 8.77 -9.92 -5.43
C HIS A 22 8.62 -9.96 -6.95
N TRP A 23 7.48 -10.45 -7.45
CA TRP A 23 7.19 -10.48 -8.87
C TRP A 23 7.11 -9.06 -9.47
N LEU A 24 6.43 -8.13 -8.77
CA LEU A 24 6.37 -6.71 -9.17
C LEU A 24 7.76 -6.05 -9.16
N ALA A 25 8.55 -6.30 -8.11
CA ALA A 25 9.91 -5.81 -7.99
C ALA A 25 10.81 -6.33 -9.12
N TYR A 26 10.66 -7.60 -9.48
CA TYR A 26 11.36 -8.20 -10.60
C TYR A 26 11.03 -7.49 -11.92
N ARG A 27 9.75 -7.22 -12.21
CA ARG A 27 9.31 -6.50 -13.44
C ARG A 27 9.96 -5.11 -13.58
N VAL A 28 10.12 -4.38 -12.48
CA VAL A 28 10.82 -3.09 -12.48
C VAL A 28 12.32 -3.27 -12.77
N ARG A 29 12.96 -4.26 -12.14
CA ARG A 29 14.39 -4.57 -12.36
C ARG A 29 14.68 -5.01 -13.79
N THR A 30 13.78 -5.74 -14.41
CA THR A 30 13.91 -6.17 -15.82
C THR A 30 13.42 -5.14 -16.82
N PHE A 31 13.08 -3.92 -16.37
CA PHE A 31 12.59 -2.83 -17.21
C PHE A 31 11.40 -3.20 -18.09
N ASP A 32 10.49 -4.04 -17.59
CA ASP A 32 9.29 -4.45 -18.34
C ASP A 32 8.23 -3.32 -18.32
N GLN A 33 8.53 -2.24 -19.03
CA GLN A 33 7.68 -1.05 -19.15
C GLN A 33 6.32 -1.36 -19.79
N ARG A 34 6.24 -2.41 -20.61
CA ARG A 34 4.98 -2.85 -21.21
C ARG A 34 4.05 -3.44 -20.15
N ALA A 35 4.55 -4.36 -19.32
CA ALA A 35 3.75 -4.93 -18.23
C ALA A 35 3.34 -3.86 -17.20
N LEU A 36 4.27 -2.97 -16.82
CA LEU A 36 3.97 -1.86 -15.90
C LEU A 36 2.95 -0.88 -16.50
N GLY A 37 3.08 -0.52 -17.78
CA GLY A 37 2.10 0.31 -18.48
C GLY A 37 0.71 -0.31 -18.57
N ALA A 38 0.65 -1.64 -18.74
CA ALA A 38 -0.60 -2.41 -18.80
C ALA A 38 -1.32 -2.53 -17.43
N LEU A 39 -0.56 -2.46 -16.33
CA LEU A 39 -1.09 -2.43 -14.96
C LEU A 39 -1.50 -1.03 -14.49
N ASN A 40 -0.90 0.02 -15.08
CA ASN A 40 -1.05 1.39 -14.61
C ASN A 40 -2.43 1.98 -14.97
N PRO A 41 -3.27 2.35 -13.99
CA PRO A 41 -4.61 2.89 -14.24
C PRO A 41 -4.60 4.21 -15.02
N ARG A 42 -3.50 4.98 -15.03
CA ARG A 42 -3.40 6.22 -15.84
C ARG A 42 -3.49 5.98 -17.35
N THR A 43 -3.01 4.83 -17.83
CA THR A 43 -3.10 4.47 -19.25
C THR A 43 -4.52 4.10 -19.66
N SER A 44 -5.41 3.95 -18.66
CA SER A 44 -6.76 3.40 -18.79
C SER A 44 -7.81 4.31 -18.15
N ARG A 45 -7.58 5.64 -18.16
CA ARG A 45 -8.50 6.66 -17.63
C ARG A 45 -8.96 6.42 -16.17
N GLY A 46 -8.07 5.86 -15.34
CA GLY A 46 -8.33 5.59 -13.92
C GLY A 46 -8.90 4.19 -13.64
N GLN A 47 -9.16 3.38 -14.67
CA GLN A 47 -9.72 2.03 -14.52
C GLN A 47 -8.62 0.96 -14.54
N ILE A 48 -8.85 -0.12 -13.77
CA ILE A 48 -8.01 -1.31 -13.82
C ILE A 48 -8.47 -2.20 -14.98
N ARG A 49 -7.56 -2.48 -15.94
CA ARG A 49 -7.85 -3.33 -17.09
C ARG A 49 -7.42 -4.76 -16.83
N LYS A 50 -8.24 -5.72 -17.26
CA LYS A 50 -7.95 -7.17 -17.23
C LYS A 50 -6.99 -7.57 -18.35
N THR A 51 -5.75 -7.08 -18.29
CA THR A 51 -4.66 -7.41 -19.22
C THR A 51 -3.95 -8.69 -18.81
N GLN A 52 -3.03 -9.20 -19.64
CA GLN A 52 -2.20 -10.35 -19.27
C GLN A 52 -1.44 -10.08 -17.95
N ALA A 53 -0.81 -8.92 -17.80
CA ALA A 53 -0.09 -8.55 -16.58
C ALA A 53 -1.01 -8.51 -15.35
N TYR A 54 -2.26 -8.07 -15.51
CA TYR A 54 -3.27 -8.16 -14.45
C TYR A 54 -3.59 -9.61 -14.09
N CYS A 55 -3.84 -10.45 -15.10
CA CYS A 55 -4.12 -11.88 -14.89
C CYS A 55 -2.95 -12.62 -14.19
N GLU A 56 -1.71 -12.26 -14.52
CA GLU A 56 -0.51 -12.76 -13.84
C GLU A 56 -0.46 -12.29 -12.37
N ALA A 57 -0.74 -11.01 -12.11
CA ALA A 57 -0.75 -10.47 -10.76
C ALA A 57 -1.81 -11.14 -9.86
N VAL A 58 -3.04 -11.30 -10.35
CA VAL A 58 -4.11 -11.92 -9.54
C VAL A 58 -3.95 -13.43 -9.37
N ARG A 59 -3.14 -14.11 -10.20
CA ARG A 59 -2.83 -15.54 -10.03
C ARG A 59 -2.03 -15.81 -8.76
N HIS A 60 -1.37 -14.81 -8.18
CA HIS A 60 -0.71 -14.96 -6.90
C HIS A 60 -1.68 -15.06 -5.72
N ALA A 61 -2.95 -14.66 -5.89
CA ALA A 61 -3.95 -14.78 -4.84
C ALA A 61 -4.29 -16.25 -4.56
N GLU A 62 -4.32 -16.63 -3.28
CA GLU A 62 -4.68 -17.99 -2.85
C GLU A 62 -6.17 -18.27 -3.05
N THR A 63 -7.01 -17.22 -2.94
CA THR A 63 -8.45 -17.32 -3.10
C THR A 63 -8.98 -16.36 -4.16
N ASP A 64 -10.13 -16.69 -4.75
CA ASP A 64 -10.79 -15.83 -5.72
C ASP A 64 -11.28 -14.51 -5.09
N ALA A 65 -11.58 -14.54 -3.79
CA ALA A 65 -11.97 -13.37 -3.01
C ALA A 65 -10.83 -12.33 -2.88
N ASP A 66 -9.57 -12.78 -2.88
CA ASP A 66 -8.40 -11.91 -2.73
C ASP A 66 -7.90 -11.32 -4.05
N ARG A 67 -8.34 -11.89 -5.20
CA ARG A 67 -7.91 -11.42 -6.54
C ARG A 67 -8.07 -9.90 -6.74
N PRO A 68 -9.18 -9.24 -6.32
CA PRO A 68 -9.30 -7.79 -6.42
C PRO A 68 -8.21 -7.03 -5.66
N ALA A 69 -7.84 -7.49 -4.45
CA ALA A 69 -6.80 -6.86 -3.63
C ALA A 69 -5.40 -6.97 -4.26
N PHE A 70 -5.07 -8.14 -4.82
CA PHE A 70 -3.83 -8.37 -5.54
C PHE A 70 -3.73 -7.52 -6.82
N GLY A 71 -4.81 -7.49 -7.60
CA GLY A 71 -4.91 -6.69 -8.82
C GLY A 71 -4.78 -5.19 -8.54
N LEU A 72 -5.48 -4.69 -7.51
CA LEU A 72 -5.40 -3.30 -7.09
C LEU A 72 -3.99 -2.93 -6.60
N THR A 73 -3.36 -3.80 -5.80
CA THR A 73 -1.98 -3.60 -5.33
C THR A 73 -1.01 -3.48 -6.51
N ALA A 74 -1.12 -4.38 -7.50
CA ALA A 74 -0.29 -4.33 -8.71
C ALA A 74 -0.51 -3.04 -9.52
N SER A 75 -1.75 -2.58 -9.64
CA SER A 75 -2.06 -1.31 -10.31
C SER A 75 -1.51 -0.09 -9.56
N LEU A 76 -1.59 -0.07 -8.24
CA LEU A 76 -1.02 0.99 -7.40
C LEU A 76 0.52 0.99 -7.46
N PHE A 77 1.14 -0.19 -7.44
CA PHE A 77 2.58 -0.34 -7.62
C PHE A 77 3.03 0.23 -8.97
N ALA A 78 2.35 -0.12 -10.06
CA ALA A 78 2.65 0.36 -11.39
C ALA A 78 2.44 1.88 -11.51
N LEU A 79 1.39 2.41 -10.87
CA LEU A 79 1.14 3.83 -10.77
C LEU A 79 2.29 4.57 -10.07
N TYR A 80 2.81 4.03 -8.97
CA TYR A 80 3.94 4.60 -8.24
C TYR A 80 5.23 4.59 -9.08
N HIS A 81 5.50 3.49 -9.80
CA HIS A 81 6.75 3.31 -10.55
C HIS A 81 6.74 3.89 -11.98
N ALA A 82 5.64 4.49 -12.44
CA ALA A 82 5.46 4.96 -13.82
C ALA A 82 6.48 6.01 -14.33
N ALA A 83 7.36 6.55 -13.48
CA ALA A 83 8.38 7.52 -13.87
C ALA A 83 9.56 7.63 -12.87
N LEU A 84 9.71 6.69 -11.93
CA LEU A 84 10.72 6.81 -10.87
C LEU A 84 11.98 5.97 -11.17
N PRO A 85 13.18 6.45 -10.80
CA PRO A 85 14.39 5.65 -10.88
C PRO A 85 14.33 4.48 -9.88
N TRP A 86 14.51 3.27 -10.40
CA TRP A 86 14.33 1.98 -9.73
C TRP A 86 15.49 1.55 -8.82
N ARG A 87 16.55 2.35 -8.72
CA ARG A 87 17.81 1.97 -8.06
C ARG A 87 17.72 1.91 -6.52
N ASP A 88 16.62 2.37 -5.94
CA ASP A 88 16.40 2.40 -4.50
C ASP A 88 15.52 1.22 -4.05
N GLY A 89 16.10 0.30 -3.27
CA GLY A 89 15.40 -0.89 -2.76
C GLY A 89 14.20 -0.56 -1.86
N VAL A 90 14.21 0.58 -1.15
CA VAL A 90 13.08 1.01 -0.32
C VAL A 90 11.89 1.42 -1.19
N ARG A 91 12.13 2.00 -2.37
CA ARG A 91 11.06 2.32 -3.33
C ARG A 91 10.47 1.06 -3.95
N LEU A 92 11.33 0.07 -4.17
CA LEU A 92 10.96 -1.18 -4.83
C LEU A 92 10.01 -2.04 -3.99
N TYR A 93 10.29 -2.22 -2.70
CA TYR A 93 9.46 -3.06 -1.81
C TYR A 93 8.53 -2.25 -0.89
N GLY A 94 8.87 -0.99 -0.62
CA GLY A 94 8.17 -0.15 0.33
C GLY A 94 8.46 -0.52 1.78
N SER A 95 7.94 0.30 2.69
CA SER A 95 8.05 0.05 4.13
C SER A 95 6.83 0.59 4.87
N GLY A 96 6.45 -0.12 5.94
CA GLY A 96 5.31 0.28 6.74
C GLY A 96 3.98 0.11 6.04
N ASP A 97 2.96 0.74 6.60
CA ASP A 97 1.61 0.76 6.05
C ASP A 97 1.27 2.09 5.38
N LEU A 98 0.06 2.17 4.82
CA LEU A 98 -0.36 3.36 4.09
C LEU A 98 -0.56 4.57 5.01
N GLY A 99 -1.00 4.38 6.26
CA GLY A 99 -1.08 5.45 7.25
C GLY A 99 0.29 6.04 7.54
N GLN A 100 1.29 5.19 7.80
CA GLN A 100 2.67 5.59 8.01
C GLN A 100 3.26 6.26 6.76
N ALA A 101 2.96 5.77 5.57
CA ALA A 101 3.43 6.36 4.33
C ALA A 101 2.84 7.76 4.12
N LEU A 102 1.54 7.94 4.34
CA LEU A 102 0.85 9.21 4.18
C LEU A 102 1.29 10.27 5.20
N ARG A 103 1.83 9.88 6.35
CA ARG A 103 2.46 10.86 7.26
C ARG A 103 3.61 11.64 6.62
N ARG A 104 4.26 11.09 5.59
CA ARG A 104 5.36 11.74 4.87
C ARG A 104 4.89 12.72 3.79
N VAL A 105 3.59 12.72 3.47
CA VAL A 105 3.00 13.61 2.46
C VAL A 105 2.88 15.03 3.03
N GLY A 106 3.21 16.04 2.24
CA GLY A 106 3.25 17.44 2.64
C GLY A 106 4.67 18.00 2.70
N THR A 107 4.81 19.24 3.16
CA THR A 107 6.07 20.00 3.14
C THR A 107 6.40 20.57 4.53
N GLY A 108 7.65 20.39 4.96
CA GLY A 108 8.14 20.93 6.23
C GLY A 108 7.26 20.56 7.43
N ALA A 109 6.78 21.58 8.14
CA ALA A 109 5.92 21.42 9.32
C ALA A 109 4.49 20.94 8.99
N PHE A 110 4.06 21.03 7.72
CA PHE A 110 2.71 20.67 7.25
C PHE A 110 2.72 19.30 6.57
N GLN A 111 3.10 18.27 7.33
CA GLN A 111 3.13 16.88 6.86
C GLN A 111 2.06 16.02 7.53
N GLY A 112 1.54 15.05 6.78
CA GLY A 112 0.61 14.03 7.26
C GLY A 112 -0.65 14.65 7.86
N PRO A 113 -0.96 14.37 9.14
CA PRO A 113 -2.06 14.99 9.87
C PRO A 113 -2.08 16.52 9.84
N LYS A 114 -0.94 17.17 9.63
CA LYS A 114 -0.82 18.64 9.61
C LYS A 114 -1.06 19.25 8.22
N ASP A 115 -1.14 18.43 7.16
CA ASP A 115 -1.61 18.85 5.82
C ASP A 115 -3.12 18.60 5.74
N PRO A 116 -3.98 19.65 5.68
CA PRO A 116 -5.42 19.47 5.63
C PRO A 116 -5.92 18.64 4.44
N GLY A 117 -5.22 18.69 3.30
CA GLY A 117 -5.52 17.88 2.14
C GLY A 117 -5.14 16.41 2.32
N CYS A 118 -4.04 16.14 3.04
CA CYS A 118 -3.65 14.77 3.40
C CYS A 118 -4.61 14.18 4.44
N GLN A 119 -4.95 14.95 5.47
CA GLN A 119 -5.93 14.56 6.49
C GLN A 119 -7.28 14.20 5.86
N ARG A 120 -7.89 15.08 5.06
CA ARG A 120 -9.20 14.79 4.43
C ARG A 120 -9.16 13.57 3.51
N LEU A 121 -8.06 13.38 2.78
CA LEU A 121 -7.88 12.20 1.95
C LEU A 121 -7.85 10.93 2.83
N PHE A 122 -7.10 10.98 3.92
CA PHE A 122 -6.94 9.86 4.84
C PHE A 122 -8.25 9.50 5.54
N GLU A 123 -8.98 10.47 6.10
CA GLU A 123 -10.28 10.27 6.74
C GLU A 123 -11.28 9.59 5.80
N ARG A 124 -11.35 10.02 4.54
CA ARG A 124 -12.20 9.38 3.53
C ARG A 124 -11.74 7.97 3.18
N LEU A 125 -10.44 7.71 3.26
CA LEU A 125 -9.86 6.42 2.93
C LEU A 125 -10.25 5.37 3.99
N VAL A 126 -10.06 5.69 5.27
CA VAL A 126 -10.37 4.78 6.38
C VAL A 126 -11.86 4.72 6.75
N ALA A 127 -12.69 5.63 6.23
CA ALA A 127 -14.13 5.58 6.47
C ALA A 127 -14.71 4.20 6.07
N PRO A 128 -15.74 3.68 6.78
CA PRO A 128 -16.36 2.41 6.45
C PRO A 128 -16.82 2.32 4.99
N GLY A 129 -16.66 1.15 4.38
CA GLY A 129 -17.17 0.89 3.05
C GLY A 129 -16.34 -0.10 2.24
N PRO A 130 -16.90 -0.62 1.14
CA PRO A 130 -16.28 -1.67 0.35
C PRO A 130 -15.06 -1.16 -0.43
N LEU A 131 -14.11 -2.08 -0.66
CA LEU A 131 -12.81 -1.79 -1.29
C LEU A 131 -12.92 -1.08 -2.64
N HIS A 132 -13.89 -1.46 -3.49
CA HIS A 132 -14.07 -0.84 -4.81
C HIS A 132 -14.32 0.68 -4.75
N ARG A 133 -14.90 1.20 -3.66
CA ARG A 133 -15.09 2.64 -3.45
C ARG A 133 -13.82 3.36 -3.00
N LYS A 134 -12.82 2.61 -2.55
CA LYS A 134 -11.54 3.12 -2.05
C LYS A 134 -10.47 3.16 -3.14
N GLU A 135 -10.65 2.46 -4.25
CA GLU A 135 -9.70 2.40 -5.37
C GLU A 135 -9.22 3.79 -5.82
N VAL A 136 -10.14 4.71 -6.07
CA VAL A 136 -9.81 6.08 -6.50
C VAL A 136 -9.03 6.85 -5.43
N LEU A 137 -9.40 6.69 -4.15
CA LEU A 137 -8.70 7.33 -3.04
C LEU A 137 -7.29 6.75 -2.86
N LEU A 138 -7.13 5.44 -3.02
CA LEU A 138 -5.82 4.75 -2.99
C LEU A 138 -4.93 5.21 -4.15
N GLN A 139 -5.47 5.31 -5.37
CA GLN A 139 -4.75 5.85 -6.52
C GLN A 139 -4.30 7.29 -6.28
N HIS A 140 -5.17 8.10 -5.66
CA HIS A 140 -4.83 9.48 -5.29
C HIS A 140 -3.72 9.54 -4.22
N ALA A 141 -3.82 8.72 -3.17
CA ALA A 141 -2.79 8.60 -2.12
C ALA A 141 -1.42 8.21 -2.69
N VAL A 142 -1.37 7.16 -3.49
CA VAL A 142 -0.12 6.68 -4.13
C VAL A 142 0.42 7.69 -5.14
N THR A 143 -0.45 8.39 -5.87
CA THR A 143 -0.04 9.50 -6.74
C THR A 143 0.63 10.62 -5.93
N ARG A 144 0.08 11.03 -4.78
CA ARG A 144 0.68 12.07 -3.94
C ARG A 144 2.05 11.64 -3.42
N LEU A 145 2.18 10.40 -2.94
CA LEU A 145 3.45 9.83 -2.51
C LEU A 145 4.49 9.92 -3.62
N ARG A 146 4.15 9.46 -4.83
CA ARG A 146 5.03 9.51 -6.00
C ARG A 146 5.42 10.94 -6.37
N THR A 147 4.45 11.85 -6.49
CA THR A 147 4.69 13.24 -6.93
C THR A 147 5.55 14.03 -5.94
N GLN A 148 5.47 13.70 -4.65
CA GLN A 148 6.28 14.35 -3.60
C GLN A 148 7.55 13.57 -3.26
N ASP A 149 7.92 12.59 -4.09
CA ASP A 149 9.10 11.76 -3.92
C ASP A 149 9.19 11.08 -2.53
N ARG A 150 8.06 10.54 -2.05
CA ARG A 150 7.95 9.86 -0.77
C ARG A 150 7.93 8.35 -0.95
N PHE A 151 8.60 7.63 -0.04
CA PHE A 151 8.61 6.17 -0.04
C PHE A 151 7.19 5.58 0.06
N PRO A 152 6.90 4.51 -0.71
CA PRO A 152 5.60 3.87 -0.70
C PRO A 152 5.40 3.03 0.58
N PRO A 153 4.16 2.62 0.90
CA PRO A 153 3.93 1.56 1.88
C PRO A 153 4.54 0.25 1.39
N SER A 154 4.74 -0.71 2.30
CA SER A 154 5.09 -2.08 1.90
C SER A 154 4.02 -2.65 0.99
N TRP A 155 4.41 -3.09 -0.21
CA TRP A 155 3.46 -3.63 -1.19
C TRP A 155 2.88 -4.98 -0.75
N ALA A 156 3.67 -5.80 -0.05
CA ALA A 156 3.20 -7.05 0.52
C ALA A 156 2.18 -6.78 1.65
N GLN A 157 2.48 -5.84 2.56
CA GLN A 157 1.54 -5.46 3.61
C GLN A 157 0.26 -4.86 3.02
N LEU A 158 0.38 -4.01 1.99
CA LEU A 158 -0.78 -3.42 1.32
C LEU A 158 -1.67 -4.50 0.72
N ALA A 159 -1.10 -5.52 0.04
CA ALA A 159 -1.91 -6.62 -0.48
C ALA A 159 -2.68 -7.34 0.64
N ALA A 160 -2.03 -7.63 1.77
CA ALA A 160 -2.67 -8.28 2.91
C ALA A 160 -3.77 -7.42 3.54
N ASP A 161 -3.52 -6.12 3.70
CA ASP A 161 -4.49 -5.15 4.20
C ASP A 161 -5.72 -5.07 3.29
N LEU A 162 -5.52 -5.05 1.98
CA LEU A 162 -6.62 -4.96 1.02
C LEU A 162 -7.42 -6.28 0.94
N SER A 163 -6.78 -7.43 1.12
CA SER A 163 -7.48 -8.73 1.22
C SER A 163 -8.38 -8.77 2.47
N GLY A 164 -7.90 -8.25 3.60
CA GLY A 164 -8.66 -8.16 4.85
C GLY A 164 -9.55 -6.93 4.98
N TRP A 165 -9.78 -6.15 3.92
CA TRP A 165 -10.49 -4.87 4.01
C TRP A 165 -11.92 -4.98 4.55
N ALA A 166 -12.59 -6.09 4.24
CA ALA A 166 -13.96 -6.38 4.68
C ALA A 166 -14.03 -7.17 6.00
N ALA A 167 -12.89 -7.34 6.71
CA ALA A 167 -12.87 -8.01 8.00
C ALA A 167 -13.75 -7.26 9.01
N ARG A 168 -14.46 -8.04 9.84
CA ARG A 168 -15.28 -7.49 10.92
C ARG A 168 -14.36 -6.75 11.90
N GLY A 169 -14.85 -5.63 12.44
CA GLY A 169 -14.07 -4.81 13.38
C GLY A 169 -13.10 -3.83 12.70
N GLU A 170 -13.04 -3.80 11.36
CA GLU A 170 -12.23 -2.84 10.59
C GLU A 170 -10.75 -2.74 11.01
N PRO A 171 -10.06 -3.88 11.30
CA PRO A 171 -8.72 -3.87 11.90
C PRO A 171 -7.65 -3.23 11.02
N VAL A 172 -7.87 -3.21 9.70
CA VAL A 172 -6.97 -2.55 8.73
C VAL A 172 -7.09 -1.04 8.84
N GLN A 173 -8.33 -0.53 8.87
CA GLN A 173 -8.65 0.88 8.99
C GLN A 173 -8.11 1.42 10.31
N ASP A 174 -8.32 0.69 11.41
CA ASP A 174 -7.81 1.03 12.74
C ASP A 174 -6.28 1.06 12.78
N ALA A 175 -5.62 0.05 12.19
CA ALA A 175 -4.16 0.02 12.14
C ALA A 175 -3.59 1.18 11.31
N TRP A 176 -4.19 1.48 10.15
CA TRP A 176 -3.79 2.63 9.35
C TRP A 176 -4.02 3.94 10.10
N ALA A 177 -5.15 4.06 10.82
CA ALA A 177 -5.47 5.24 11.61
C ALA A 177 -4.47 5.44 12.75
N ALA A 178 -4.12 4.38 13.48
CA ALA A 178 -3.08 4.42 14.51
C ALA A 178 -1.73 4.86 13.92
N SER A 179 -1.31 4.26 12.80
CA SER A 179 -0.07 4.64 12.10
C SER A 179 -0.08 6.08 11.59
N PHE A 180 -1.24 6.62 11.23
CA PHE A 180 -1.36 8.00 10.73
C PHE A 180 -1.43 9.03 11.85
N TRP A 181 -2.23 8.81 12.89
CA TRP A 181 -2.49 9.78 13.96
C TRP A 181 -1.50 9.67 15.11
N THR A 182 -1.22 8.45 15.57
CA THR A 182 -0.48 8.14 16.79
C THR A 182 0.69 7.20 16.50
N PRO A 183 1.67 7.62 15.68
CA PRO A 183 2.81 6.78 15.37
C PRO A 183 3.53 6.47 16.66
N ALA A 184 3.83 5.19 16.90
CA ALA A 184 4.72 4.82 17.99
C ALA A 184 5.99 5.66 17.85
N HIS A 185 6.30 6.48 18.87
CA HIS A 185 7.56 7.16 18.92
C HIS A 185 8.64 6.08 18.84
N ARG A 186 9.49 6.13 17.80
CA ARG A 186 10.72 5.34 17.81
C ARG A 186 11.42 5.70 19.10
N THR A 187 11.48 4.78 20.06
CA THR A 187 12.43 4.91 21.16
C THR A 187 13.78 5.04 20.47
N PRO A 188 14.52 6.15 20.63
CA PRO A 188 15.86 6.20 20.10
C PRO A 188 16.58 5.03 20.75
N THR A 189 17.03 4.07 19.93
CA THR A 189 18.05 3.13 20.36
C THR A 189 19.19 3.99 20.85
N ARG A 190 19.38 4.04 22.16
CA ARG A 190 20.55 4.60 22.79
C ARG A 190 21.71 3.77 22.27
N THR A 191 22.34 4.22 21.20
CA THR A 191 23.67 3.76 20.82
C THR A 191 24.55 4.21 21.98
N ASN A 192 24.75 3.32 22.95
CA ASN A 192 25.84 3.46 23.90
C ASN A 192 27.10 3.51 23.05
N GLY A 193 27.66 4.69 22.88
CA GLY A 193 29.10 4.80 22.78
C GLY A 193 29.64 4.41 24.14
N ASP A 194 30.38 3.31 24.18
CA ASP A 194 31.34 3.03 25.24
C ASP A 194 32.60 2.46 24.56
N ALA A 195 33.68 3.24 24.71
CA ALA A 195 35.11 2.99 24.47
C ALA A 195 35.61 2.82 23.02
#